data_AF-A0A917KML1-F1
#
_entry.id   AF-A0A917KML1-F1
#
_cell.length_a   1.000
_cell.length_b   1.000
_cell.length_c   1.000
_cell.angle_alpha   90.00
_cell.angle_beta   90.00
_cell.angle_gamma   90.00
#
_symmetry.space_group_name_H-M   'P 1'
#
loop_
_entity.id
_entity.type
_entity.pdbx_description
1 polymer ?
#
loop_
_entity_poly.entity_id
_entity_poly.type
_entity_poly.pdbx_seq_one_letter_code
_entity_poly.pdbx_strand_id
1 'polypeptide(L)'
;MSVPHADTTHTSPSQLRTVADIRAALRDGRGFPGDAESFEAGLARALDTATATDLHRVADVIKTYAGSIRAFSDPEFDDALQEGLDLIAEVKKGKQE
;
A
#
# COMPACT_ATOMS: atom_id res chain seq x y z
N MET A 1 -6.08 -32.17 -22.78
CA MET A 1 -5.18 -31.72 -21.69
C MET A 1 -5.49 -30.26 -21.43
N SER A 2 -6.07 -29.94 -20.28
CA SER A 2 -6.43 -28.58 -19.92
C SER A 2 -5.20 -27.84 -19.40
N VAL A 3 -4.86 -26.73 -20.06
CA VAL A 3 -3.84 -25.79 -19.59
C VAL A 3 -4.49 -24.82 -18.59
N PRO A 4 -3.87 -24.54 -17.43
CA PRO A 4 -4.43 -23.57 -16.50
C PRO A 4 -4.25 -22.17 -17.11
N HIS A 5 -5.36 -21.46 -17.29
CA HIS A 5 -5.31 -20.02 -17.47
C HIS A 5 -4.80 -19.44 -16.15
N ALA A 6 -3.53 -19.03 -16.14
CA ALA A 6 -3.08 -18.02 -15.21
C ALA A 6 -3.87 -16.77 -15.56
N ASP A 7 -5.03 -16.63 -14.92
CA ASP A 7 -5.71 -15.36 -14.78
C ASP A 7 -4.77 -14.49 -13.92
N THR A 8 -3.75 -13.91 -14.55
CA THR A 8 -3.09 -12.72 -14.03
C THR A 8 -4.12 -11.63 -14.15
N THR A 9 -5.07 -11.63 -13.22
CA THR A 9 -5.97 -10.51 -13.01
C THR A 9 -5.05 -9.34 -12.73
N HIS A 10 -4.88 -8.48 -13.72
CA HIS A 10 -4.23 -7.20 -13.56
C HIS A 10 -5.15 -6.40 -12.64
N THR A 11 -5.06 -6.64 -11.32
CA THR A 11 -6.00 -6.08 -10.36
C THR A 11 -5.88 -4.57 -10.49
N SER A 12 -6.87 -3.95 -11.10
CA SER A 12 -6.91 -2.50 -11.22
C SER A 12 -6.87 -1.92 -9.81
N PRO A 13 -6.15 -0.82 -9.55
CA PRO A 13 -6.02 -0.23 -8.21
C PRO A 13 -7.38 0.13 -7.56
N SER A 14 -8.45 0.20 -8.36
CA SER A 14 -9.85 0.34 -7.94
C SER A 14 -10.48 -0.92 -7.32
N GLN A 15 -9.80 -2.07 -7.32
CA GLN A 15 -10.29 -3.36 -6.82
C GLN A 15 -9.58 -3.90 -5.57
N LEU A 16 -8.69 -3.12 -4.92
CA LEU A 16 -8.02 -3.50 -3.67
C LEU A 16 -9.00 -3.58 -2.48
N ARG A 17 -9.85 -4.61 -2.46
CA ARG A 17 -10.92 -4.79 -1.46
C ARG A 17 -10.58 -5.85 -0.43
N THR A 18 -9.62 -6.74 -0.71
CA THR A 18 -9.26 -7.84 0.18
C THR A 18 -7.76 -7.86 0.49
N VAL A 19 -7.41 -8.57 1.56
CA VAL A 19 -6.00 -8.86 1.92
C VAL A 19 -5.27 -9.56 0.77
N ALA A 20 -5.96 -10.44 0.03
CA ALA A 20 -5.37 -11.15 -1.10
C ALA A 20 -5.04 -10.20 -2.26
N ASP A 21 -5.89 -9.21 -2.53
CA ASP A 21 -5.63 -8.18 -3.55
C ASP A 21 -4.41 -7.32 -3.19
N ILE A 22 -4.31 -6.93 -1.92
CA ILE A 22 -3.16 -6.15 -1.41
C ILE A 22 -1.87 -6.97 -1.53
N ARG A 23 -1.88 -8.24 -1.12
CA ARG A 23 -0.73 -9.15 -1.27
C ARG A 23 -0.31 -9.30 -2.72
N ALA A 24 -1.27 -9.48 -3.63
CA ALA A 24 -1.00 -9.63 -5.05
C ALA A 24 -0.36 -8.36 -5.62
N ALA A 25 -0.88 -7.18 -5.28
CA ALA A 25 -0.35 -5.90 -5.74
C ALA A 25 1.07 -5.62 -5.19
N LEU A 26 1.31 -5.87 -3.91
CA LEU A 26 2.65 -5.70 -3.31
C LEU A 26 3.66 -6.67 -3.92
N ARG A 27 3.25 -7.90 -4.23
CA ARG A 27 4.10 -8.90 -4.90
C ARG A 27 4.40 -8.55 -6.35
N ASP A 28 3.50 -7.83 -7.00
CA ASP A 28 3.66 -7.27 -8.35
C ASP A 28 4.54 -6.00 -8.36
N GLY A 29 5.03 -5.58 -7.19
CA GLY A 29 5.90 -4.40 -7.03
C GLY A 29 5.14 -3.08 -6.96
N ARG A 30 3.80 -3.11 -6.82
CA ARG A 30 2.99 -1.91 -6.65
C ARG A 30 2.96 -1.52 -5.18
N GLY A 31 3.69 -0.47 -4.81
CA GLY A 31 3.91 0.00 -3.43
C GLY A 31 5.37 0.38 -3.20
N PHE A 32 5.69 0.87 -2.00
CA PHE A 32 7.07 1.21 -1.65
C PHE A 32 7.90 -0.04 -1.35
N PRO A 33 9.22 0.00 -1.59
CA PRO A 33 10.11 -1.11 -1.23
C PRO A 33 10.00 -1.42 0.26
N GLY A 34 9.74 -2.69 0.59
CA GLY A 34 9.53 -3.16 1.97
C GLY A 34 8.08 -3.10 2.47
N ASP A 35 7.13 -2.57 1.68
CA ASP A 35 5.72 -2.56 2.06
C ASP A 35 5.13 -3.97 2.17
N ALA A 36 5.59 -4.93 1.36
CA ALA A 36 5.13 -6.33 1.44
C ALA A 36 5.40 -6.95 2.83
N GLU A 37 6.63 -6.83 3.32
CA GLU A 37 7.04 -7.36 4.62
C GLU A 37 6.39 -6.59 5.77
N SER A 38 6.29 -5.27 5.64
CA SER A 38 5.65 -4.40 6.63
C SER A 38 4.15 -4.65 6.74
N PHE A 39 3.47 -4.89 5.61
CA PHE A 39 2.06 -5.24 5.57
C PHE A 39 1.80 -6.57 6.28
N GLU A 40 2.57 -7.61 6.00
CA GLU A 40 2.40 -8.91 6.65
C GLU A 40 2.67 -8.84 8.16
N ALA A 41 3.73 -8.14 8.57
CA ALA A 41 4.03 -7.95 9.98
C ALA A 41 2.93 -7.15 10.70
N GLY A 42 2.42 -6.09 10.06
CA GLY A 42 1.32 -5.28 10.55
C GLY A 42 0.01 -6.07 10.67
N LEU A 43 -0.30 -6.89 9.67
CA LEU A 43 -1.49 -7.73 9.65
C LEU A 43 -1.43 -8.83 10.72
N ALA A 44 -0.29 -9.53 10.83
CA ALA A 44 -0.09 -10.55 11.85
C ALA A 44 -0.23 -9.97 13.27
N ARG A 45 0.38 -8.81 13.53
CA ARG A 45 0.26 -8.10 14.80
C ARG A 45 -1.16 -7.61 15.07
N ALA A 46 -1.86 -7.11 14.05
CA ALA A 46 -3.24 -6.68 14.18
C ALA A 46 -4.14 -7.86 14.55
N LEU A 47 -3.93 -9.03 13.93
CA LEU A 47 -4.67 -10.26 14.23
C LEU A 47 -4.34 -10.84 15.61
N ASP A 48 -3.08 -10.81 16.02
CA ASP A 48 -2.64 -11.28 17.35
C ASP A 48 -3.25 -10.46 18.49
N THR A 49 -3.38 -9.14 18.29
CA THR A 49 -3.99 -8.23 19.28
C THR A 49 -5.50 -8.10 19.15
N ALA A 50 -6.10 -8.58 18.06
CA ALA A 50 -7.53 -8.47 17.82
C ALA A 50 -8.29 -9.52 18.61
N THR A 51 -9.35 -9.09 19.27
CA THR A 51 -10.37 -10.02 19.76
C THR A 51 -11.34 -10.34 18.61
N ALA A 52 -12.07 -11.46 18.70
CA ALA A 52 -13.03 -11.86 17.66
C ALA A 52 -14.08 -10.78 17.32
N THR A 53 -14.30 -9.83 18.22
CA THR A 53 -15.23 -8.70 18.06
C THR A 53 -14.55 -7.38 17.66
N ASP A 54 -13.22 -7.28 17.65
CA ASP A 54 -12.48 -6.05 17.37
C ASP A 54 -11.53 -6.21 16.18
N LEU A 55 -12.09 -6.17 14.97
CA LEU A 55 -11.34 -6.23 13.71
C LEU A 55 -11.02 -4.84 13.14
N HIS A 56 -11.27 -3.77 13.89
CA HIS A 56 -11.07 -2.40 13.41
C HIS A 56 -9.59 -2.13 13.06
N ARG A 57 -8.66 -2.65 13.87
CA ARG A 57 -7.22 -2.54 13.58
C ARG A 57 -6.81 -3.24 12.31
N VAL A 58 -7.38 -4.41 12.03
CA VAL A 58 -7.13 -5.16 10.79
C VAL A 58 -7.64 -4.37 9.58
N ALA A 59 -8.83 -3.78 9.69
CA ALA A 59 -9.40 -2.93 8.65
C ALA A 59 -8.56 -1.67 8.39
N ASP A 60 -7.95 -1.09 9.43
CA ASP A 60 -7.09 0.10 9.31
C ASP A 60 -5.79 -0.20 8.54
N VAL A 61 -5.16 -1.34 8.83
CA VAL A 61 -4.00 -1.83 8.08
C VAL A 61 -4.38 -2.04 6.61
N ILE A 62 -5.49 -2.74 6.33
CA ILE A 62 -5.95 -2.97 4.95
C ILE A 62 -6.19 -1.64 4.20
N LYS A 63 -6.87 -0.67 4.83
CA LYS A 63 -7.14 0.64 4.21
C LYS A 63 -5.87 1.43 3.95
N THR A 64 -4.92 1.39 4.89
CA THR A 64 -3.64 2.10 4.76
C THR A 64 -2.88 1.62 3.53
N TYR A 65 -2.69 0.31 3.40
CA TYR A 65 -1.93 -0.24 2.27
C TYR A 65 -2.71 -0.17 0.95
N ALA A 66 -4.03 -0.33 0.95
CA ALA A 66 -4.84 -0.08 -0.24
C ALA A 66 -4.73 1.39 -0.71
N GLY A 67 -4.65 2.34 0.22
CA GLY A 67 -4.39 3.76 -0.05
C GLY A 67 -3.00 3.98 -0.65
N SER A 68 -1.95 3.43 -0.04
CA SER A 68 -0.57 3.54 -0.53
C SER A 68 -0.40 2.98 -1.94
N ILE A 69 -0.94 1.78 -2.21
CA ILE A 69 -0.85 1.15 -3.54
C ILE A 69 -1.61 1.99 -4.58
N ARG A 70 -2.76 2.57 -4.21
CA ARG A 70 -3.53 3.43 -5.11
C ARG A 70 -2.82 4.74 -5.39
N ALA A 71 -2.19 5.35 -4.39
CA ALA A 71 -1.36 6.52 -4.57
C ALA A 71 -0.16 6.22 -5.48
N PHE A 72 0.56 5.13 -5.24
CA PHE A 72 1.68 4.72 -6.08
C PHE A 72 1.29 4.33 -7.52
N SER A 73 0.05 3.87 -7.72
CA SER A 73 -0.48 3.57 -9.06
C SER A 73 -1.04 4.81 -9.78
N ASP A 74 -1.03 5.97 -9.13
CA ASP A 74 -1.47 7.22 -9.75
C ASP A 74 -0.33 7.80 -10.60
N PRO A 75 -0.57 8.10 -11.89
CA PRO A 75 0.49 8.55 -12.79
C PRO A 75 1.05 9.93 -12.45
N GLU A 76 0.34 10.74 -11.65
CA GLU A 76 0.80 12.07 -11.19
C GLU A 76 1.51 11.97 -9.82
N PHE A 77 1.62 10.78 -9.24
CA PHE A 77 2.18 10.58 -7.91
C PHE A 77 3.64 10.97 -7.81
N ASP A 78 4.46 10.62 -8.79
CA ASP A 78 5.89 10.96 -8.80
C ASP A 78 6.10 12.49 -8.86
N ASP A 79 5.28 13.20 -9.65
CA ASP A 79 5.30 14.66 -9.73
C ASP A 79 4.86 15.31 -8.41
N ALA A 80 3.76 14.85 -7.83
CA ALA A 80 3.26 15.35 -6.54
C ALA A 80 4.22 15.05 -5.37
N LEU A 81 4.89 13.89 -5.40
CA LEU A 81 5.90 13.51 -4.42
C LEU A 81 7.15 14.42 -4.54
N GLN A 82 7.62 14.67 -5.76
CA GLN A 82 8.75 15.56 -6.00
C GLN A 82 8.44 16.98 -5.53
N GLU A 83 7.25 17.50 -5.82
CA GLU A 83 6.80 18.82 -5.34
C GLU A 83 6.81 18.89 -3.81
N GLY A 84 6.27 17.86 -3.14
CA GLY A 84 6.29 17.78 -1.68
C GLY A 84 7.71 17.74 -1.08
N LEU A 85 8.63 17.01 -1.72
CA LEU A 85 10.03 16.94 -1.29
C LEU A 85 10.75 18.29 -1.46
N ASP A 86 10.50 18.99 -2.58
CA ASP A 86 11.06 20.32 -2.85
C ASP A 86 10.55 21.35 -1.82
N LEU A 87 9.24 21.34 -1.51
CA LEU A 87 8.64 22.18 -0.48
C LEU A 87 9.26 21.93 0.91
N ILE A 88 9.50 20.67 1.28
CA ILE A 88 10.16 20.34 2.56
C ILE A 88 11.61 20.83 2.58
N ALA A 89 12.33 20.73 1.45
CA ALA A 89 13.69 21.21 1.32
C ALA A 89 13.75 22.74 1.49
N GLU A 90 12.84 23.48 0.86
CA GLU A 90 12.74 24.94 0.98
C GLU A 90 12.37 25.38 2.40
N VAL A 91 11.42 24.70 3.06
CA VAL A 91 11.09 24.97 4.48
C VAL A 91 12.28 24.73 5.40
N LYS A 92 13.08 23.68 5.16
CA LYS A 92 14.28 23.40 5.95
C LYS A 92 15.38 24.43 5.71
N LYS A 93 15.50 24.95 4.50
CA LYS A 93 16.47 25.98 4.11
C LYS A 93 16.12 27.34 4.70
N GLY A 94 14.85 27.75 4.63
CA GLY A 94 14.36 29.01 5.23
C GLY A 94 14.30 29.03 6.75
N LYS A 95 14.51 27.89 7.43
CA LYS A 95 14.64 27.79 8.90
C LYS A 95 16.06 27.99 9.42
N GLN A 96 17.05 28.12 8.53
CA GLN A 96 18.47 28.30 8.88
C GLN A 96 18.99 29.73 8.65
N GLU A 97 18.12 30.69 8.35
CA GLU A 97 18.43 32.14 8.31
C GLU A 97 17.95 32.87 9.56
#